data_AF-A0A7S4KE50-F1
#
_entry.id   AF-A0A7S4KE50-F1
#
_cell.length_a   1.000
_cell.length_b   1.000
_cell.length_c   1.000
_cell.angle_alpha   90.00
_cell.angle_beta   90.00
_cell.angle_gamma   90.00
#
_symmetry.space_group_name_H-M   'P 1'
#
loop_
_entity.id
_entity.type
_entity.pdbx_description
1 polymer ?
#
loop_
_entity_poly.entity_id
_entity_poly.type
_entity_poly.pdbx_seq_one_letter_code
_entity_poly.pdbx_strand_id
1 'polypeptide(L)'
;VNLAFLVKLLLRSTCRKDHPMVMFLDDMQWADSASLELVHSLVTDATVTSFLFIGSYRDNEVGEGHPLLDCLSSIRKTGGGNGNIVEMCIANLDAEDVNGLVSDALRTLPRMTRPLSEEVFRKTGGNALFAEQFLTSLRDEGLLRYSLTTRRWEWDIETI
;
A
#
# COMPACT_ATOMS: atom_id res chain seq x y z
N VAL A 1 33.16 5.31 -3.35
CA VAL A 1 32.70 3.91 -3.25
C VAL A 1 31.38 3.81 -4.00
N ASN A 2 31.20 2.82 -4.88
CA ASN A 2 29.97 2.69 -5.67
C ASN A 2 28.83 2.16 -4.78
N LEU A 3 27.75 2.94 -4.62
CA LEU A 3 26.61 2.57 -3.78
C LEU A 3 25.97 1.25 -4.21
N ALA A 4 25.83 1.02 -5.52
CA ALA A 4 25.27 -0.23 -6.04
C ALA A 4 26.11 -1.44 -5.66
N PHE A 5 27.43 -1.30 -5.65
CA PHE A 5 28.32 -2.37 -5.20
C PHE A 5 28.10 -2.71 -3.73
N LEU A 6 27.99 -1.71 -2.85
CA LEU A 6 27.78 -1.93 -1.42
C LEU A 6 26.43 -2.58 -1.14
N VAL A 7 25.36 -2.12 -1.79
CA VAL A 7 24.01 -2.70 -1.60
C VAL A 7 23.97 -4.14 -2.12
N LYS A 8 24.58 -4.43 -3.27
CA LYS A 8 24.69 -5.81 -3.76
C LYS A 8 25.51 -6.70 -2.83
N LEU A 9 26.60 -6.18 -2.27
CA LEU A 9 27.41 -6.93 -1.32
C LEU A 9 26.62 -7.26 -0.04
N LEU A 10 25.87 -6.29 0.47
CA LEU A 10 24.96 -6.49 1.59
C LEU A 10 23.92 -7.56 1.25
N LEU A 11 23.23 -7.45 0.12
CA LEU A 11 22.24 -8.43 -0.31
C LEU A 11 22.84 -9.84 -0.45
N ARG A 12 23.99 -9.99 -1.12
CA ARG A 12 24.63 -11.30 -1.29
C ARG A 12 25.09 -11.93 0.02
N SER A 13 25.53 -11.11 0.98
CA SER A 13 26.01 -11.62 2.28
C SER A 13 24.88 -12.07 3.20
N THR A 14 23.73 -11.43 3.09
CA THR A 14 22.56 -11.61 3.98
C THR A 14 21.48 -12.51 3.37
N CYS A 15 21.24 -12.43 2.07
CA CYS A 15 20.22 -13.19 1.36
C CYS A 15 20.74 -14.59 1.00
N ARG A 16 20.26 -15.60 1.72
CA ARG A 16 20.63 -17.01 1.55
C ARG A 16 19.36 -17.85 1.46
N LYS A 17 19.45 -19.09 0.97
CA LYS A 17 18.30 -20.00 0.89
C LYS A 17 17.59 -20.19 2.24
N ASP A 18 18.37 -20.28 3.32
CA ASP A 18 17.84 -20.43 4.68
C ASP A 18 17.48 -19.09 5.34
N HIS A 19 17.77 -17.97 4.67
CA HIS A 19 17.49 -16.61 5.15
C HIS A 19 17.04 -15.72 3.98
N PRO A 20 15.82 -15.94 3.45
CA PRO A 20 15.29 -15.13 2.37
C PRO A 20 15.09 -13.68 2.83
N MET A 21 15.22 -12.74 1.89
CA MET A 21 15.07 -11.32 2.16
C MET A 21 13.94 -10.70 1.34
N VAL A 22 13.14 -9.87 1.99
CA VAL A 22 12.15 -9.00 1.34
C VAL A 22 12.63 -7.56 1.48
N MET A 23 12.70 -6.84 0.37
CA MET A 23 12.93 -5.39 0.34
C MET A 23 11.68 -4.70 -0.19
N PHE A 24 11.16 -3.76 0.58
CA PHE A 24 10.04 -2.91 0.18
C PHE A 24 10.54 -1.48 -0.03
N LEU A 25 10.17 -0.88 -1.16
CA LEU A 25 10.45 0.52 -1.48
C LEU A 25 9.14 1.22 -1.83
N ASP A 26 8.83 2.26 -1.07
CA ASP A 26 7.63 3.08 -1.29
C ASP A 26 7.93 4.28 -2.21
N ASP A 27 6.87 4.86 -2.78
CA ASP A 27 6.89 6.05 -3.63
C ASP A 27 7.93 6.01 -4.78
N MET A 28 8.01 4.88 -5.50
CA MET A 28 8.96 4.72 -6.61
C MET A 28 8.78 5.74 -7.75
N GLN A 29 7.61 6.37 -7.86
CA GLN A 29 7.38 7.44 -8.82
C GLN A 29 8.28 8.67 -8.59
N TRP A 30 8.85 8.86 -7.40
CA TRP A 30 9.75 9.97 -7.10
C TRP A 30 11.25 9.59 -7.18
N ALA A 31 11.56 8.35 -7.53
CA ALA A 31 12.94 7.90 -7.67
C ALA A 31 13.62 8.55 -8.88
N ASP A 32 14.85 9.04 -8.69
CA ASP A 32 15.67 9.52 -9.80
C ASP A 32 16.23 8.35 -10.63
N SER A 33 16.80 8.67 -11.80
CA SER A 33 17.34 7.65 -12.71
C SER A 33 18.44 6.81 -12.07
N ALA A 34 19.30 7.40 -11.22
CA ALA A 34 20.37 6.67 -10.54
C ALA A 34 19.82 5.66 -9.53
N SER A 35 18.74 6.00 -8.83
CA SER A 35 18.04 5.11 -7.89
C SER A 35 17.33 3.98 -8.64
N LEU A 36 16.70 4.27 -9.78
CA LEU A 36 16.07 3.26 -10.62
C LEU A 36 17.09 2.31 -11.26
N GLU A 37 18.26 2.81 -11.68
CA GLU A 37 19.38 2.00 -12.14
C GLU A 37 19.89 1.06 -11.03
N LEU A 38 19.98 1.56 -9.79
CA LEU A 38 20.29 0.73 -8.64
C LEU A 38 19.27 -0.40 -8.51
N VAL A 39 17.97 -0.09 -8.42
CA VAL A 39 16.89 -1.09 -8.31
C VAL A 39 16.98 -2.11 -9.43
N HIS A 40 17.07 -1.67 -10.69
CA HIS A 40 17.25 -2.55 -11.85
C HIS A 40 18.42 -3.50 -11.64
N SER A 41 19.58 -2.97 -11.20
CA SER A 41 20.78 -3.76 -10.99
C SER A 41 20.65 -4.79 -9.86
N LEU A 42 19.81 -4.52 -8.84
CA LEU A 42 19.56 -5.43 -7.72
C LEU A 42 18.63 -6.57 -8.14
N VAL A 43 17.51 -6.25 -8.76
CA VAL A 43 16.48 -7.23 -9.14
C VAL A 43 16.92 -8.14 -10.30
N THR A 44 17.85 -7.68 -11.12
CA THR A 44 18.43 -8.48 -12.23
C THR A 44 19.70 -9.25 -11.82
N ASP A 45 20.14 -9.18 -10.56
CA ASP A 45 21.32 -9.91 -10.10
C ASP A 45 21.01 -11.39 -9.88
N ALA A 46 21.33 -12.22 -10.88
CA ALA A 46 21.12 -13.67 -10.84
C ALA A 46 21.88 -14.41 -9.73
N THR A 47 22.85 -13.76 -9.08
CA THR A 47 23.57 -14.37 -7.94
C THR A 47 22.73 -14.37 -6.65
N VAL A 48 21.66 -13.57 -6.60
CA VAL A 48 20.76 -13.48 -5.46
C VAL A 48 19.51 -14.34 -5.74
N THR A 49 19.36 -15.45 -5.00
CA THR A 49 18.34 -16.48 -5.32
C THR A 49 17.15 -16.52 -4.38
N SER A 50 17.17 -15.80 -3.25
CA SER A 50 16.13 -15.83 -2.22
C SER A 50 15.64 -14.43 -1.84
N PHE A 51 15.51 -13.58 -2.86
CA PHE A 51 15.19 -12.16 -2.71
C PHE A 51 13.85 -11.83 -3.37
N LEU A 52 12.99 -11.13 -2.64
CA LEU A 52 11.77 -10.53 -3.14
C LEU A 52 11.89 -9.01 -3.03
N PHE A 53 11.73 -8.32 -4.15
CA PHE A 53 11.60 -6.88 -4.19
C PHE A 53 10.13 -6.50 -4.38
N ILE A 54 9.63 -5.59 -3.54
CA ILE A 54 8.29 -5.02 -3.62
C ILE A 54 8.44 -3.52 -3.78
N GLY A 55 7.81 -2.98 -4.82
CA GLY A 55 7.76 -1.55 -5.08
C GLY A 55 6.32 -1.08 -5.14
N SER A 56 6.01 0.03 -4.50
CA SER A 56 4.75 0.76 -4.70
C SER A 56 5.00 2.04 -5.48
N TYR A 57 4.03 2.39 -6.32
CA TYR A 57 3.98 3.68 -6.98
C TYR A 57 2.55 4.08 -7.27
N ARG A 58 2.35 5.37 -7.52
CA ARG A 58 1.06 5.93 -7.92
C ARG A 58 0.91 5.92 -9.43
N ASP A 59 -0.06 5.18 -9.94
CA ASP A 59 -0.33 5.06 -11.38
C ASP A 59 -0.72 6.39 -12.03
N ASN A 60 -1.38 7.28 -11.29
CA ASN A 60 -1.75 8.62 -11.74
C ASN A 60 -0.58 9.64 -11.78
N GLU A 61 0.59 9.31 -11.20
CA GLU A 61 1.81 10.15 -11.26
C GLU A 61 2.84 9.62 -12.27
N VAL A 62 2.57 8.45 -12.89
CA VAL A 62 3.50 7.75 -13.79
C VAL A 62 2.90 7.69 -15.19
N GLY A 63 3.19 8.72 -15.99
CA GLY A 63 2.73 8.83 -17.39
C GLY A 63 3.68 8.19 -18.41
N GLU A 64 3.31 8.28 -19.69
CA GLU A 64 4.18 7.88 -20.80
C GLU A 64 5.54 8.60 -20.73
N GLY A 65 6.62 7.85 -20.89
CA GLY A 65 7.99 8.37 -20.82
C GLY A 65 8.55 8.57 -19.40
N HIS A 66 7.82 8.16 -18.35
CA HIS A 66 8.33 8.20 -16.98
C HIS A 66 9.47 7.17 -16.78
N PRO A 67 10.63 7.54 -16.18
CA PRO A 67 11.79 6.65 -16.03
C PRO A 67 11.49 5.32 -15.33
N LEU A 68 10.52 5.31 -14.42
CA LEU A 68 10.05 4.08 -13.76
C LEU A 68 9.51 3.05 -14.77
N LEU A 69 8.72 3.47 -15.76
CA LEU A 69 8.16 2.56 -16.76
C LEU A 69 9.27 1.95 -17.63
N ASP A 70 10.27 2.76 -17.99
CA ASP A 70 11.44 2.29 -18.74
C ASP A 70 12.23 1.26 -17.93
N CYS A 71 12.44 1.51 -16.63
CA CYS A 71 13.08 0.59 -15.71
C CYS A 71 12.31 -0.75 -15.62
N LEU A 72 11.00 -0.70 -15.37
CA LEU A 72 10.13 -1.89 -15.29
C LEU A 72 10.14 -2.68 -16.61
N SER A 73 10.08 -1.98 -17.75
CA SER A 73 10.15 -2.62 -19.07
C SER A 73 11.50 -3.31 -19.32
N SER A 74 12.59 -2.73 -18.84
CA SER A 74 13.94 -3.29 -18.96
C SER A 74 14.11 -4.53 -18.09
N ILE A 75 13.55 -4.51 -16.86
CA ILE A 75 13.52 -5.68 -15.98
C ILE A 75 12.74 -6.83 -16.64
N ARG A 76 11.57 -6.56 -17.21
CA ARG A 76 10.75 -7.57 -17.94
C ARG A 76 11.51 -8.23 -19.08
N LYS A 77 12.22 -7.43 -19.90
CA LYS A 77 13.01 -7.95 -21.05
C LYS A 77 14.18 -8.82 -20.61
N THR A 78 14.75 -8.55 -19.45
CA THR A 78 15.87 -9.32 -18.88
C THR A 78 15.39 -10.67 -18.27
N GLY A 79 14.07 -10.88 -18.16
CA GLY A 79 13.40 -11.94 -17.42
C GLY A 79 13.45 -13.38 -17.98
N GLY A 80 14.52 -13.79 -18.65
CA GLY A 80 14.74 -15.20 -19.03
C GLY A 80 15.17 -16.13 -17.87
N GLY A 81 15.30 -15.63 -16.63
CA GLY A 81 15.75 -16.42 -15.48
C GLY A 81 15.05 -16.11 -14.15
N ASN A 82 14.95 -14.82 -13.76
CA ASN A 82 14.46 -14.42 -12.42
C ASN A 82 13.59 -13.15 -12.40
N GLY A 83 13.35 -12.50 -13.54
CA GLY A 83 12.73 -11.17 -13.65
C GLY A 83 11.21 -11.17 -13.82
N ASN A 84 10.48 -12.00 -13.06
CA ASN A 84 9.02 -11.98 -13.10
C ASN A 84 8.50 -10.82 -12.25
N ILE A 85 8.11 -9.72 -12.92
CA ILE A 85 7.36 -8.65 -12.26
C ILE A 85 5.90 -9.07 -12.18
N VAL A 86 5.36 -9.05 -10.96
CA VAL A 86 3.92 -9.15 -10.71
C VAL A 86 3.43 -7.77 -10.34
N GLU A 87 2.55 -7.20 -11.15
CA GLU A 87 1.87 -5.94 -10.83
C GLU A 87 0.54 -6.24 -10.14
N MET A 88 0.30 -5.55 -9.03
CA MET A 88 -0.96 -5.62 -8.29
C MET A 88 -1.51 -4.21 -8.17
N CYS A 89 -2.64 -3.96 -8.82
CA CYS A 89 -3.37 -2.71 -8.65
C CYS A 89 -4.17 -2.77 -7.34
N ILE A 90 -3.90 -1.84 -6.43
CA ILE A 90 -4.62 -1.71 -5.16
C ILE A 90 -5.63 -0.57 -5.33
N ALA A 91 -6.89 -0.94 -5.58
CA ALA A 91 -7.98 0.02 -5.71
C ALA A 91 -8.46 0.52 -4.34
N ASN A 92 -9.30 1.55 -4.34
CA ASN A 92 -10.07 1.94 -3.16
C ASN A 92 -10.95 0.77 -2.68
N LEU A 93 -11.27 0.78 -1.38
CA LEU A 93 -12.16 -0.19 -0.75
C LEU A 93 -13.56 -0.10 -1.37
N ASP A 94 -14.22 -1.23 -1.53
CA ASP A 94 -15.63 -1.23 -1.89
C ASP A 94 -16.53 -0.93 -0.67
N ALA A 95 -17.84 -0.84 -0.88
CA ALA A 95 -18.78 -0.52 0.20
C ALA A 95 -18.84 -1.59 1.29
N GLU A 96 -18.58 -2.86 0.95
CA GLU A 96 -18.56 -3.95 1.94
C GLU A 96 -17.27 -3.92 2.76
N ASP A 97 -16.13 -3.67 2.11
CA ASP A 97 -14.83 -3.48 2.76
C ASP A 97 -14.84 -2.26 3.69
N VAL A 98 -15.46 -1.13 3.28
CA VAL A 98 -15.65 0.02 4.16
C VAL A 98 -16.54 -0.34 5.35
N ASN A 99 -17.61 -1.11 5.16
CA ASN A 99 -18.42 -1.58 6.29
C ASN A 99 -17.62 -2.50 7.23
N GLY A 100 -16.77 -3.36 6.69
CA GLY A 100 -15.83 -4.17 7.47
C GLY A 100 -14.89 -3.30 8.31
N LEU A 101 -14.27 -2.29 7.68
CA LEU A 101 -13.39 -1.32 8.35
C LEU A 101 -14.11 -0.59 9.49
N VAL A 102 -15.33 -0.08 9.25
CA VAL A 102 -16.13 0.64 10.25
C VAL A 102 -16.56 -0.30 11.38
N SER A 103 -17.04 -1.50 11.04
CA SER A 103 -17.41 -2.56 11.99
C SER A 103 -16.26 -2.89 12.94
N ASP A 104 -15.07 -3.10 12.40
CA ASP A 104 -13.88 -3.46 13.17
C ASP A 104 -13.38 -2.30 14.04
N ALA A 105 -13.37 -1.08 13.49
CA ALA A 105 -13.00 0.13 14.23
C ALA A 105 -13.92 0.37 15.43
N LEU A 106 -15.24 0.19 15.24
CA LEU A 106 -16.25 0.41 16.28
C LEU A 106 -16.55 -0.83 17.12
N ARG A 107 -15.89 -1.97 16.86
CA ARG A 107 -16.14 -3.26 17.52
C ARG A 107 -17.64 -3.60 17.57
N THR A 108 -18.35 -3.31 16.49
CA THR A 108 -19.80 -3.39 16.38
C THR A 108 -20.16 -4.26 15.19
N LEU A 109 -21.26 -5.03 15.27
CA LEU A 109 -21.63 -5.96 14.20
C LEU A 109 -21.82 -5.23 12.84
N PRO A 110 -21.37 -5.81 11.70
CA PRO A 110 -21.48 -5.19 10.38
C PRO A 110 -22.88 -4.71 9.99
N ARG A 111 -23.92 -5.43 10.42
CA ARG A 111 -25.32 -5.06 10.16
C ARG A 111 -25.75 -3.76 10.86
N MET A 112 -25.10 -3.41 11.96
CA MET A 112 -25.41 -2.21 12.74
C MET A 112 -24.64 -1.00 12.21
N THR A 113 -23.42 -1.21 11.70
CA THR A 113 -22.57 -0.14 11.13
C THR A 113 -22.94 0.23 9.70
N ARG A 114 -23.75 -0.58 9.02
CA ARG A 114 -24.15 -0.36 7.62
C ARG A 114 -24.55 1.09 7.31
N PRO A 115 -25.47 1.74 8.05
CA PRO A 115 -25.89 3.12 7.73
C PRO A 115 -24.73 4.13 7.81
N LEU A 116 -23.87 3.99 8.82
CA LEU A 116 -22.68 4.85 8.96
C LEU A 116 -21.67 4.56 7.85
N SER A 117 -21.43 3.29 7.53
CA SER A 117 -20.47 2.89 6.51
C SER A 117 -20.87 3.36 5.10
N GLU A 118 -22.16 3.42 4.79
CA GLU A 118 -22.67 3.95 3.53
C GLU A 118 -22.36 5.45 3.41
N GLU A 119 -22.52 6.20 4.50
CA GLU A 119 -22.19 7.62 4.53
C GLU A 119 -20.67 7.85 4.45
N VAL A 120 -19.88 7.06 5.17
CA VAL A 120 -18.41 7.05 5.07
C VAL A 120 -17.98 6.75 3.63
N PHE A 121 -18.51 5.70 3.02
CA PHE A 121 -18.19 5.33 1.63
C PHE A 121 -18.57 6.45 0.66
N ARG A 122 -19.77 7.04 0.82
CA ARG A 122 -20.26 8.13 -0.03
C ARG A 122 -19.36 9.37 0.02
N LYS A 123 -18.87 9.75 1.20
CA LYS A 123 -18.00 10.94 1.34
C LYS A 123 -16.55 10.68 0.92
N THR A 124 -16.07 9.44 1.01
CA THR A 124 -14.64 9.10 0.87
C THR A 124 -14.30 8.35 -0.41
N GLY A 125 -15.32 7.86 -1.12
CA GLY A 125 -15.13 7.05 -2.33
C GLY A 125 -14.35 5.75 -2.09
N GLY A 126 -14.40 5.22 -0.87
CA GLY A 126 -13.67 4.01 -0.49
C GLY A 126 -12.18 4.22 -0.19
N ASN A 127 -11.68 5.46 -0.22
CA ASN A 127 -10.29 5.71 0.14
C ASN A 127 -10.09 5.47 1.64
N ALA A 128 -9.29 4.47 2.00
CA ALA A 128 -9.12 4.02 3.39
C ALA A 128 -8.61 5.12 4.33
N LEU A 129 -7.67 5.95 3.87
CA LEU A 129 -7.15 7.09 4.64
C LEU A 129 -8.26 8.12 4.90
N PHE A 130 -9.04 8.46 3.88
CA PHE A 130 -10.15 9.41 4.05
C PHE A 130 -11.28 8.82 4.90
N ALA A 131 -11.54 7.52 4.84
CA ALA A 131 -12.46 6.83 5.74
C ALA A 131 -12.03 6.96 7.21
N GLU A 132 -10.75 6.69 7.51
CA GLU A 132 -10.20 6.86 8.86
C GLU A 132 -10.27 8.32 9.34
N GLN A 133 -9.87 9.26 8.48
CA GLN A 133 -9.89 10.69 8.79
C GLN A 133 -11.31 11.20 9.03
N PHE A 134 -12.27 10.76 8.21
CA PHE A 134 -13.67 11.13 8.35
C PHE A 134 -14.25 10.58 9.67
N LEU A 135 -14.03 9.30 9.98
CA LEU A 135 -14.44 8.73 11.28
C LEU A 135 -13.80 9.46 12.47
N THR A 136 -12.54 9.86 12.33
CA THR A 136 -11.82 10.65 13.33
C THR A 136 -12.45 12.03 13.53
N SER A 137 -12.79 12.74 12.44
CA SER A 137 -13.51 14.02 12.49
C SER A 137 -14.89 13.87 13.15
N LEU A 138 -15.66 12.84 12.81
CA LEU A 138 -16.95 12.58 13.47
C LEU A 138 -16.79 12.38 14.98
N ARG A 139 -15.74 11.68 15.42
CA ARG A 139 -15.45 11.53 16.84
C ARG A 139 -15.08 12.85 17.49
N ASP A 140 -14.20 13.62 16.85
CA ASP A 140 -13.67 14.87 17.39
C ASP A 140 -14.73 15.98 17.45
N GLU A 141 -15.67 15.98 16.50
CA GLU A 141 -16.89 16.83 16.50
C GLU A 141 -17.98 16.29 17.45
N GLY A 142 -17.79 15.10 17.99
CA GLY A 142 -18.75 14.43 18.86
C GLY A 142 -20.02 14.00 18.14
N LEU A 143 -19.99 13.76 16.83
CA LEU A 143 -21.08 13.10 16.09
C LEU A 143 -21.01 11.57 16.23
N LEU A 144 -19.83 11.04 16.55
CA LEU A 144 -19.59 9.64 16.88
C LEU A 144 -19.05 9.53 18.32
N ARG A 145 -19.88 9.04 19.24
CA ARG A 145 -19.57 9.02 20.68
C ARG A 145 -19.62 7.62 21.25
N TYR A 146 -18.73 7.32 22.20
CA TYR A 146 -18.83 6.09 22.97
C TYR A 146 -19.68 6.32 24.22
N SER A 147 -20.80 5.61 24.32
CA SER A 147 -21.71 5.66 25.46
C SER A 147 -21.30 4.64 26.51
N LEU A 148 -20.96 5.12 27.71
CA LEU A 148 -20.59 4.26 28.84
C LEU A 148 -21.80 3.48 29.39
N THR A 149 -23.01 4.01 29.20
CA THR A 149 -24.26 3.39 29.66
C THR A 149 -24.61 2.17 28.81
N THR A 150 -24.59 2.32 27.49
CA THR A 150 -24.91 1.23 26.55
C THR A 150 -23.68 0.39 26.19
N ARG A 151 -22.47 0.87 26.55
CA ARG A 151 -21.15 0.31 26.21
C ARG A 151 -20.95 0.14 24.71
N ARG A 152 -21.45 1.09 23.92
CA ARG A 152 -21.45 1.06 22.46
C ARG A 152 -21.15 2.44 21.89
N TRP A 153 -20.70 2.43 20.64
CA TRP A 153 -20.67 3.65 19.83
C TRP A 153 -22.09 4.04 19.43
N GLU A 154 -22.37 5.33 19.54
CA GLU A 154 -23.64 5.97 19.19
C GLU A 154 -23.34 7.10 18.21
N TRP A 155 -24.20 7.21 17.19
CA TRP A 155 -24.15 8.22 16.15
C TRP A 155 -25.57 8.50 15.65
N ASP A 156 -25.77 9.67 15.04
CA ASP A 156 -27.03 10.04 14.41
C ASP A 156 -26.78 10.36 12.93
N ILE A 157 -27.37 9.56 12.05
CA ILE A 157 -27.16 9.68 10.60
C ILE A 157 -27.73 10.98 10.03
N GLU A 158 -28.72 11.60 10.66
CA GLU A 158 -29.28 12.86 10.19
C GLU A 158 -28.32 14.05 10.42
N THR A 159 -27.32 13.84 11.28
CA THR A 159 -26.33 14.86 11.66
C THR A 159 -24.97 14.71 10.97
N ILE A 160 -24.80 13.65 10.17
CA ILE A 160 -23.54 13.25 9.49
C ILE A 160 -23.65 13.51 7.99
#